data_AF-A0A7J4LRV2-F1
#
_entry.id   AF-A0A7J4LRV2-F1
#
_cell.length_a   1.000
_cell.length_b   1.000
_cell.length_c   1.000
_cell.angle_alpha   90.00
_cell.angle_beta   90.00
_cell.angle_gamma   90.00
#
_symmetry.space_group_name_H-M   'P 1'
#
loop_
_entity.id
_entity.type
_entity.pdbx_description
1 polymer ?
#
loop_
_entity_poly.entity_id
_entity_poly.type
_entity_poly.pdbx_seq_one_letter_code
_entity_poly.pdbx_strand_id
1 'polypeptide(L)'
;MKKILAMFHKQGIPYAILRDYQFLFDRTSTVGKDLDVVVQRADLLHIHALLKQEGFFRQSISPFSNHAGYGTYLPEEEKLLRFHFHIGGISGGHVIYLPASTLFARKKMVGSQKLGFWSVISDEDTLVT
;
A
#
# COMPACT_ATOMS: atom_id res chain seq x y z
N MET A 1 -6.14 -0.11 8.06
CA MET A 1 -4.88 0.05 7.30
C MET A 1 -3.62 -0.05 8.16
N LYS A 2 -3.42 0.82 9.18
CA LYS A 2 -2.22 0.78 10.05
C LYS A 2 -1.89 -0.62 10.60
N LYS A 3 -2.90 -1.36 11.04
CA LYS A 3 -2.76 -2.75 11.51
C LYS A 3 -2.12 -3.66 10.46
N ILE A 4 -2.57 -3.59 9.20
CA ILE A 4 -2.03 -4.37 8.08
C ILE A 4 -0.57 -4.01 7.81
N LEU A 5 -0.24 -2.71 7.75
CA LEU A 5 1.14 -2.25 7.54
C LEU A 5 2.07 -2.70 8.68
N ALA A 6 1.58 -2.68 9.93
CA ALA A 6 2.33 -3.21 11.07
C ALA A 6 2.54 -4.73 10.97
N MET A 7 1.58 -5.48 10.42
CA MET A 7 1.75 -6.90 10.14
C MET A 7 2.81 -7.15 9.06
N PHE A 8 2.88 -6.31 8.02
CA PHE A 8 3.93 -6.41 7.01
C PHE A 8 5.32 -6.26 7.64
N HIS A 9 5.51 -5.27 8.52
CA HIS A 9 6.76 -5.12 9.27
C HIS A 9 7.07 -6.33 10.13
N LYS A 10 6.10 -6.82 10.90
CA LYS A 10 6.29 -7.98 11.78
C LYS A 10 6.70 -9.24 11.01
N GLN A 11 6.22 -9.39 9.78
CA GLN A 11 6.44 -10.57 8.94
C GLN A 11 7.55 -10.39 7.90
N GLY A 12 8.23 -9.24 7.90
CA GLY A 12 9.31 -8.95 6.96
C GLY A 12 8.86 -8.80 5.51
N ILE A 13 7.58 -8.47 5.26
CA ILE A 13 7.06 -8.25 3.91
C ILE A 13 7.54 -6.88 3.41
N PRO A 14 8.37 -6.81 2.36
CA PRO A 14 8.84 -5.54 1.84
C PRO A 14 7.71 -4.81 1.10
N TYR A 15 7.50 -3.54 1.47
CA TYR A 15 6.56 -2.66 0.80
C TYR A 15 7.08 -1.22 0.74
N ALA A 16 6.44 -0.40 -0.08
CA ALA A 16 6.56 1.05 -0.08
C ALA A 16 5.21 1.69 -0.46
N ILE A 17 4.75 2.67 0.33
CA ILE A 17 3.55 3.46 0.00
C ILE A 17 3.93 4.54 -1.01
N LEU A 18 3.11 4.71 -2.04
CA LEU A 18 3.37 5.62 -3.14
C LEU A 18 3.03 7.07 -2.78
N ARG A 19 1.81 7.32 -2.28
CA ARG A 19 1.29 8.68 -2.05
C ARG A 19 0.27 8.71 -0.93
N ASP A 20 -0.15 9.93 -0.59
CA ASP A 20 -1.27 10.25 0.29
C ASP A 20 -1.23 9.60 1.68
N TYR A 21 -0.06 9.16 2.14
CA TYR A 21 0.09 8.46 3.41
C TYR A 21 -0.11 9.35 4.65
N GLN A 22 -0.27 10.66 4.47
CA GLN A 22 -0.40 11.64 5.57
C GLN A 22 -1.63 11.35 6.45
N PHE A 23 -2.71 10.78 5.92
CA PHE A 23 -3.88 10.38 6.71
C PHE A 23 -3.55 9.26 7.74
N LEU A 24 -2.42 8.56 7.57
CA LEU A 24 -1.93 7.62 8.58
C LEU A 24 -1.40 8.35 9.82
N PHE A 25 -1.13 9.66 9.76
CA PHE A 25 -0.66 10.43 10.91
C PHE A 25 -1.74 11.36 11.45
N ASP A 26 -2.56 11.91 10.56
CA ASP A 26 -3.62 12.87 10.89
C ASP A 26 -5.00 12.37 10.46
N ARG A 27 -5.89 12.20 11.44
CA ARG A 27 -7.28 11.77 11.22
C ARG A 27 -8.15 12.86 10.61
N THR A 28 -7.72 14.12 10.63
CA THR A 28 -8.44 15.26 10.06
C THR A 28 -8.19 15.44 8.56
N SER A 29 -7.25 14.68 7.98
CA SER A 29 -6.96 14.70 6.56
C SER A 29 -8.21 14.35 5.72
N THR A 30 -8.52 15.21 4.75
CA THR A 30 -9.62 15.06 3.79
C THR A 30 -9.24 14.26 2.55
N VAL A 31 -7.96 13.90 2.41
CA VAL A 31 -7.45 13.10 1.29
C VAL A 31 -8.00 11.68 1.40
N GLY A 32 -8.36 11.08 0.25
CA GLY A 32 -8.97 9.75 0.18
C GLY A 32 -8.20 8.74 1.03
N LYS A 33 -8.92 7.97 1.85
CA LYS A 33 -8.30 6.98 2.77
C LYS A 33 -7.93 5.68 2.05
N ASP A 34 -7.61 5.76 0.77
CA ASP A 34 -7.11 4.65 -0.03
C ASP A 34 -5.58 4.67 0.02
N LEU A 35 -4.96 3.50 -0.06
CA LEU A 35 -3.51 3.37 0.04
C LEU A 35 -2.96 2.64 -1.18
N ASP A 36 -2.22 3.38 -2.01
CA ASP A 36 -1.45 2.83 -3.11
C ASP A 36 -0.09 2.31 -2.59
N VAL A 37 0.16 1.01 -2.73
CA VAL A 37 1.31 0.34 -2.14
C VAL A 37 2.01 -0.57 -3.15
N VAL A 38 3.33 -0.45 -3.26
CA VAL A 38 4.15 -1.39 -4.03
C VAL A 38 4.58 -2.56 -3.16
N VAL A 39 4.43 -3.77 -3.71
CA VAL A 39 4.81 -5.06 -3.09
C VAL A 39 5.45 -5.98 -4.12
N GLN A 40 6.15 -7.03 -3.68
CA GLN A 40 6.63 -8.06 -4.62
C GLN A 40 5.53 -9.06 -4.97
N ARG A 41 5.66 -9.66 -6.16
CA ARG A 41 4.79 -10.75 -6.59
C ARG A 41 4.88 -11.96 -5.65
N ALA A 42 6.07 -12.26 -5.13
CA ALA A 42 6.31 -13.38 -4.23
C ALA A 42 5.47 -13.28 -2.93
N ASP A 43 5.18 -12.06 -2.46
CA ASP A 43 4.47 -11.84 -1.20
C ASP A 43 2.94 -11.85 -1.35
N LEU A 44 2.40 -11.92 -2.57
CA LEU A 44 0.98 -11.71 -2.81
C LEU A 44 0.06 -12.73 -2.15
N LEU A 45 0.45 -14.01 -2.16
CA LEU A 45 -0.35 -15.05 -1.51
C LEU A 45 -0.43 -14.80 0.00
N HIS A 46 0.68 -14.35 0.59
CA HIS A 46 0.73 -14.02 2.00
C HIS A 46 -0.12 -12.78 2.30
N ILE A 47 0.07 -11.69 1.56
CA ILE A 47 -0.70 -10.45 1.69
C ILE A 47 -2.20 -10.73 1.55
N HIS A 48 -2.61 -11.55 0.58
CA HIS A 48 -4.00 -11.96 0.39
C HIS A 48 -4.57 -12.64 1.64
N ALA A 49 -3.83 -13.59 2.23
CA ALA A 49 -4.26 -14.30 3.43
C ALA A 49 -4.43 -13.33 4.63
N LEU A 50 -3.49 -12.41 4.83
CA LEU A 50 -3.57 -11.41 5.91
C LEU A 50 -4.76 -10.48 5.76
N LEU A 51 -4.97 -9.95 4.55
CA LEU A 51 -6.09 -9.07 4.25
C LEU A 51 -7.43 -9.77 4.48
N LYS A 52 -7.56 -11.02 4.02
CA LYS A 52 -8.77 -11.83 4.22
C LYS A 52 -9.05 -12.10 5.69
N GLN A 53 -8.02 -12.43 6.49
CA GLN A 53 -8.15 -12.61 7.95
C GLN A 53 -8.66 -11.34 8.65
N GLU A 54 -8.32 -10.18 8.11
CA GLU A 54 -8.70 -8.87 8.64
C GLU A 54 -9.99 -8.31 8.01
N GLY A 55 -10.78 -9.16 7.35
CA GLY A 55 -12.09 -8.80 6.81
C GLY A 55 -12.06 -8.02 5.48
N PHE A 56 -10.89 -7.86 4.85
CA PHE A 56 -10.82 -7.26 3.53
C PHE A 56 -11.27 -8.26 2.46
N PHE A 57 -11.98 -7.76 1.47
CA PHE A 57 -12.39 -8.51 0.29
C PHE A 57 -11.69 -8.00 -0.96
N ARG A 58 -11.40 -8.90 -1.90
CA ARG A 58 -10.75 -8.55 -3.16
C ARG A 58 -11.70 -7.76 -4.05
N GLN A 59 -11.17 -6.72 -4.69
CA GLN A 59 -11.88 -5.87 -5.63
C GLN A 59 -11.24 -5.94 -7.01
N SER A 60 -12.08 -5.86 -8.04
CA SER A 60 -11.62 -5.65 -9.41
C SER A 60 -11.29 -4.17 -9.57
N ILE A 61 -10.02 -3.81 -9.76
CA ILE A 61 -9.58 -2.41 -9.84
C ILE A 61 -8.97 -2.02 -11.18
N SER A 62 -8.72 -2.96 -12.11
CA SER A 62 -8.20 -2.65 -13.44
C SER A 62 -8.14 -3.92 -14.31
N PRO A 63 -8.22 -3.82 -15.65
CA PRO A 63 -7.87 -4.94 -16.53
C PRO A 63 -6.35 -5.27 -16.53
N PHE A 64 -5.49 -4.43 -15.93
CA PHE A 64 -4.04 -4.64 -15.96
C PHE A 64 -3.56 -5.66 -14.91
N SER A 65 -2.71 -6.60 -15.33
CA SER A 65 -2.30 -7.78 -14.57
C SER A 65 -1.44 -7.53 -13.32
N ASN A 66 -0.94 -6.31 -13.14
CA ASN A 66 0.03 -5.98 -12.09
C ASN A 66 -0.60 -5.17 -10.95
N HIS A 67 -1.92 -5.21 -10.82
CA HIS A 67 -2.67 -4.47 -9.79
C HIS A 67 -3.58 -5.42 -9.00
N ALA A 68 -3.68 -5.23 -7.69
CA ALA A 68 -4.64 -5.96 -6.85
C ALA A 68 -5.32 -5.05 -5.83
N GLY A 69 -6.65 -5.01 -5.88
CA GLY A 69 -7.47 -4.16 -5.02
C GLY A 69 -8.06 -4.93 -3.87
N TYR A 70 -8.09 -4.32 -2.69
CA TYR A 70 -8.72 -4.89 -1.51
C TYR A 70 -9.48 -3.81 -0.76
N GLY A 71 -10.76 -4.05 -0.47
CA GLY A 71 -11.62 -3.14 0.25
C GLY A 71 -12.04 -3.68 1.60
N THR A 72 -12.27 -2.80 2.58
CA THR A 72 -13.09 -3.10 3.76
C THR A 72 -14.01 -1.92 4.04
N TYR A 73 -15.23 -2.20 4.46
CA TYR A 73 -16.18 -1.15 4.83
C TYR A 73 -15.95 -0.72 6.28
N LEU A 74 -15.93 0.60 6.53
CA LEU A 74 -15.94 1.17 7.87
C LEU A 74 -17.33 1.76 8.15
N PRO A 75 -18.18 1.06 8.92
CA PRO A 75 -19.54 1.52 9.21
C PRO A 75 -19.58 2.90 9.87
N GLU A 76 -18.69 3.17 10.83
CA GLU A 76 -18.63 4.42 11.59
C GLU A 76 -18.35 5.66 10.72
N GLU A 77 -17.72 5.46 9.57
CA GLU A 77 -17.37 6.55 8.66
C GLU A 77 -18.18 6.52 7.36
N GLU A 78 -19.08 5.54 7.21
CA GLU A 78 -19.82 5.21 5.98
C GLU A 78 -18.92 5.13 4.72
N LYS A 79 -17.65 4.73 4.91
CA LYS A 79 -16.62 4.80 3.86
C LYS A 79 -16.01 3.43 3.59
N LEU A 80 -15.69 3.20 2.33
CA LEU A 80 -14.90 2.06 1.89
C LEU A 80 -13.42 2.45 1.95
N LEU A 81 -12.63 1.71 2.71
CA LEU A 81 -11.17 1.82 2.73
C LEU A 81 -10.55 0.84 1.74
N ARG A 82 -9.65 1.29 0.87
CA ARG A 82 -9.03 0.42 -0.15
C ARG A 82 -7.52 0.39 -0.08
N PHE A 83 -6.94 -0.80 -0.18
CA PHE A 83 -5.57 -0.97 -0.61
C PHE A 83 -5.53 -1.22 -2.11
N HIS A 84 -4.68 -0.48 -2.81
CA HIS A 84 -4.34 -0.72 -4.20
C HIS A 84 -2.88 -1.16 -4.27
N PHE A 85 -2.67 -2.45 -4.53
CA PHE A 85 -1.33 -3.00 -4.63
C PHE A 85 -0.81 -2.95 -6.05
N HIS A 86 0.34 -2.30 -6.21
CA HIS A 86 1.18 -2.32 -7.39
C HIS A 86 2.16 -3.50 -7.27
N ILE A 87 2.05 -4.46 -8.18
CA ILE A 87 2.75 -5.75 -8.09
C ILE A 87 4.05 -5.68 -8.89
N GLY A 88 5.19 -5.80 -8.19
CA GLY A 88 6.52 -5.86 -8.81
C GLY A 88 7.11 -4.49 -9.20
N GLY A 89 6.36 -3.41 -9.06
CA GLY A 89 6.81 -2.04 -9.30
C GLY A 89 5.66 -1.13 -9.72
N ILE A 90 5.97 0.13 -10.01
CA ILE A 90 5.02 1.08 -10.61
C ILE A 90 4.90 0.74 -12.10
N SER A 91 3.66 0.59 -12.57
CA SER A 91 3.39 0.09 -13.92
C SER A 91 2.20 0.78 -14.59
N GLY A 92 2.25 0.89 -15.92
CA GLY A 92 1.15 1.31 -16.79
C GLY A 92 1.23 0.57 -18.13
N GLY A 93 0.09 0.23 -18.72
CA GLY A 93 0.05 -0.46 -20.02
C GLY A 93 0.88 -1.77 -20.08
N HIS A 94 0.84 -2.58 -19.02
CA HIS A 94 1.65 -3.81 -18.81
C HIS A 94 3.16 -3.61 -18.65
N VAL A 95 3.68 -2.39 -18.72
CA VAL A 95 5.09 -2.07 -18.56
C VAL A 95 5.36 -1.60 -17.13
N ILE A 96 6.43 -2.11 -16.51
CA ILE A 96 6.94 -1.61 -15.22
C ILE A 96 7.93 -0.50 -15.51
N TYR A 97 7.60 0.74 -15.13
CA TYR A 97 8.47 1.90 -15.31
C TYR A 97 9.52 1.99 -14.20
N LEU A 98 9.14 1.60 -12.98
CA LEU A 98 10.03 1.63 -11.83
C LEU A 98 9.89 0.33 -11.01
N PRO A 99 10.89 -0.57 -11.05
CA PRO A 99 10.84 -1.85 -10.35
C PRO A 99 10.76 -1.71 -8.83
N ALA A 100 10.05 -2.64 -8.18
CA ALA A 100 9.94 -2.71 -6.73
C ALA A 100 11.32 -2.83 -6.04
N SER A 101 12.29 -3.53 -6.65
CA SER A 101 13.65 -3.64 -6.12
C SER A 101 14.33 -2.27 -5.99
N THR A 102 14.18 -1.41 -7.00
CA THR A 102 14.73 -0.04 -6.99
C THR A 102 14.04 0.80 -5.92
N LEU A 103 12.70 0.74 -5.86
CA LEU A 103 11.91 1.44 -4.85
C LEU A 103 12.29 1.02 -3.43
N PHE A 104 12.47 -0.28 -3.19
CA PHE A 104 12.80 -0.78 -1.85
C PHE A 104 14.23 -0.49 -1.43
N ALA A 105 15.14 -0.31 -2.38
CA ALA A 105 16.51 0.13 -2.09
C ALA A 105 16.57 1.62 -1.72
N ARG A 106 15.62 2.43 -2.19
CA ARG A 106 15.60 3.90 -2.03
C ARG A 106 14.54 4.43 -1.06
N LYS A 107 13.57 3.60 -0.69
CA LYS A 107 12.48 3.97 0.20
C LYS A 107 13.00 4.60 1.48
N LYS A 108 12.21 5.51 2.03
CA LYS A 108 12.45 6.11 3.34
C LYS A 108 11.43 5.60 4.36
N MET A 109 11.84 5.64 5.62
CA MET A 109 10.94 5.38 6.74
C MET A 109 10.43 6.71 7.29
N VAL A 110 9.11 6.85 7.39
CA VAL A 110 8.45 8.03 7.95
C VAL A 110 7.58 7.65 9.13
N GLY A 111 7.47 8.53 10.12
CA GLY A 111 6.59 8.36 11.26
C GLY A 111 7.24 8.62 12.61
N SER A 112 6.62 8.12 13.67
CA SER A 112 7.09 8.30 15.05
C SER A 112 6.69 7.12 15.92
N GLN A 113 7.31 6.96 17.09
CA GLN A 113 6.97 5.88 18.03
C GLN A 113 5.48 5.89 18.42
N LYS A 114 4.87 7.07 18.52
CA LYS A 114 3.45 7.21 18.87
C LYS A 114 2.50 6.82 17.73
N LEU A 115 2.90 7.05 16.48
CA LEU A 115 2.01 6.92 15.32
C LEU A 115 2.30 5.69 14.44
N GLY A 116 3.43 5.03 14.69
CA GLY A 116 4.01 3.98 13.85
C GLY A 116 5.00 4.57 12.85
N PHE A 117 5.88 3.71 12.35
CA PHE A 117 6.78 3.99 11.22
C PHE A 117 6.26 3.25 10.00
N TRP A 118 6.33 3.85 8.82
CA TRP A 118 5.87 3.28 7.55
C TRP A 118 6.92 3.48 6.45
N SER A 119 7.09 2.46 5.60
CA SER A 119 7.90 2.55 4.39
C SER A 119 7.16 3.33 3.30
N VAL A 120 7.77 4.42 2.80
CA VAL A 120 7.26 5.24 1.69
C VAL A 120 8.35 5.40 0.64
N ILE A 121 7.97 5.65 -0.61
CA ILE A 121 8.94 5.91 -1.68
C ILE A 121 9.83 7.14 -1.37
N SER A 122 10.98 7.22 -2.02
CA SER A 122 11.87 8.38 -1.88
C SER A 122 11.25 9.63 -2.51
N ASP A 123 11.74 10.82 -2.15
CA ASP A 123 11.19 12.07 -2.70
C ASP A 123 11.42 12.16 -4.22
N GLU A 124 12.53 11.61 -4.71
CA GLU A 124 12.87 11.57 -6.14
C GLU A 124 11.90 10.68 -6.94
N ASP A 125 11.42 9.59 -6.34
CA ASP A 125 10.54 8.63 -7.00
C ASP A 125 9.07 9.11 -7.05
N THR A 126 8.71 10.18 -6.31
CA THR A 126 7.34 10.75 -6.31
C THR A 126 6.92 11.32 -7.65
N LEU A 127 7.88 11.74 -8.49
CA LEU A 127 7.60 12.28 -9.83
C LEU A 127 7.08 11.21 -10.81
N VAL A 128 7.17 9.94 -10.44
CA VAL A 128 6.82 8.78 -11.27
C VAL A 128 5.50 8.12 -10.81
N THR A 129 4.84 8.65 -9.77
CA THR A 129 3.60 8.12 -9.16
C THR A 129 2.36 8.93 -9.43
#